data_AF-A0A4Y8VQ53-F1
#
_entry.id   AF-A0A4Y8VQ53-F1
#
_cell.length_a   1.000
_cell.length_b   1.000
_cell.length_c   1.000
_cell.angle_alpha   90.00
_cell.angle_beta   90.00
_cell.angle_gamma   90.00
#
_symmetry.space_group_name_H-M   'P 1'
#
loop_
_entity.id
_entity.type
_entity.pdbx_description
1 polymer ?
#
loop_
_entity_poly.entity_id
_entity_poly.type
_entity_poly.pdbx_seq_one_letter_code
_entity_poly.pdbx_strand_id
1 'polypeptide(L)'
;MFAPANETHFALTIEGLSADFQVFTLTGREAISQPFAFEVELVSEQPSLDLETLLHKPAFLQLSPDGSGIHGLIDRAAQGDSGKRLTRYSVTLRPQLSYLAHRINQRIFQNLSVPKIIGKVLEEHGIQGNAYEFQTGSIYPDRLYCVQYDESDLHFIQRLCEEEGIHYHFQHSATAHKLVFGDDQTVFHKLAPVA
;
A
#
# COMPACT_ATOMS: atom_id res chain seq x y z
N MET A 1 22.50 10.23 18.48
CA MET A 1 22.29 9.33 19.63
C MET A 1 22.18 7.94 19.04
N PHE A 2 23.17 7.06 19.26
CA PHE A 2 23.18 5.72 18.63
C PHE A 2 22.14 4.84 19.34
N ALA A 3 21.22 4.27 18.57
CA ALA A 3 20.29 3.27 19.08
C ALA A 3 21.06 2.02 19.53
N PRO A 4 20.65 1.36 20.63
CA PRO A 4 21.30 0.15 21.12
C PRO A 4 21.27 -0.97 20.05
N ALA A 5 22.38 -1.67 19.89
CA ALA A 5 22.59 -2.69 18.85
C ALA A 5 21.82 -4.01 19.11
N ASN A 6 21.16 -4.14 20.25
CA ASN A 6 20.44 -5.33 20.71
C ASN A 6 18.91 -5.17 20.70
N GLU A 7 18.39 -4.11 20.08
CA GLU A 7 16.95 -3.92 19.90
C GLU A 7 16.57 -4.26 18.45
N THR A 8 15.44 -4.92 18.25
CA THR A 8 14.90 -5.21 16.92
C THR A 8 14.31 -3.91 16.37
N HIS A 9 14.94 -3.35 15.33
CA HIS A 9 14.50 -2.05 14.77
C HIS A 9 13.33 -2.22 13.79
N PHE A 10 13.10 -3.45 13.34
CA PHE A 10 12.04 -3.81 12.41
C PHE A 10 11.13 -4.87 13.03
N ALA A 11 9.83 -4.64 12.95
CA ALA A 11 8.81 -5.58 13.42
C ALA A 11 7.66 -5.63 12.42
N LEU A 12 7.12 -6.83 12.20
CA LEU A 12 5.92 -7.02 11.40
C LEU A 12 4.78 -7.50 12.31
N THR A 13 3.72 -6.71 12.38
CA THR A 13 2.49 -7.08 13.07
C THR A 13 1.44 -7.41 12.02
N ILE A 14 0.82 -8.60 12.11
CA ILE A 14 -0.26 -9.02 11.22
C ILE A 14 -1.56 -9.08 12.04
N GLU A 15 -2.62 -8.44 11.57
CA GLU A 15 -3.87 -8.32 12.31
C GLU A 15 -4.49 -9.70 12.60
N GLY A 16 -4.87 -9.93 13.85
CA GLY A 16 -5.50 -11.18 14.26
C GLY A 16 -4.59 -12.41 14.15
N LEU A 17 -3.27 -12.23 14.12
CA LEU A 17 -2.29 -13.32 14.20
C LEU A 17 -1.40 -13.15 15.43
N SER A 18 -1.34 -14.18 16.27
CA SER A 18 -0.35 -14.27 17.36
C SER A 18 0.75 -15.24 16.94
N ALA A 19 1.68 -14.74 16.13
CA ALA A 19 2.88 -15.47 15.73
C ALA A 19 4.12 -14.75 16.25
N ASP A 20 5.16 -15.51 16.59
CA ASP A 20 6.45 -15.05 17.09
C ASP A 20 7.39 -14.61 15.95
N PHE A 21 6.84 -13.92 14.96
CA PHE A 21 7.61 -13.50 13.79
C PHE A 21 8.71 -12.50 14.17
N GLN A 22 9.93 -12.81 13.73
CA GLN A 22 11.06 -11.88 13.76
C GLN A 22 11.47 -11.56 12.33
N VAL A 23 11.64 -10.28 12.04
CA VAL A 23 12.08 -9.83 10.71
C VAL A 23 13.54 -10.24 10.50
N PHE A 24 13.79 -11.06 9.49
CA PHE A 24 15.13 -11.51 9.10
C PHE A 24 15.73 -10.58 8.04
N THR A 25 14.99 -10.30 6.97
CA THR A 25 15.38 -9.33 5.94
C THR A 25 14.17 -8.56 5.46
N LEU A 26 14.42 -7.36 4.97
CA LEU A 26 13.43 -6.49 4.38
C LEU A 26 13.98 -5.89 3.08
N THR A 27 13.21 -5.99 2.01
CA THR A 27 13.46 -5.26 0.75
C THR A 27 12.18 -4.57 0.33
N GLY A 28 12.25 -3.27 0.03
CA GLY A 28 11.07 -2.47 -0.27
C GLY A 28 11.29 -1.49 -1.40
N ARG A 29 10.24 -1.21 -2.15
CA ARG A 29 10.18 -0.14 -3.15
C ARG A 29 8.90 0.64 -3.00
N GLU A 30 9.06 1.95 -2.94
CA GLU A 30 7.98 2.93 -2.98
C GLU A 30 8.40 4.07 -3.92
N ALA A 31 7.44 4.60 -4.66
CA ALA A 31 7.64 5.74 -5.56
C ALA A 31 6.34 6.52 -5.71
N ILE A 32 6.45 7.81 -6.03
CA ILE A 32 5.29 8.64 -6.35
C ILE A 32 4.53 8.01 -7.52
N SER A 33 3.21 7.99 -7.39
CA SER A 33 2.27 7.45 -8.38
C SER A 33 2.48 5.97 -8.70
N GLN A 34 3.06 5.19 -7.78
CA GLN A 34 3.22 3.74 -7.91
C GLN A 34 2.76 3.05 -6.61
N PRO A 35 2.04 1.92 -6.69
CA PRO A 35 1.77 1.10 -5.51
C PRO A 35 3.10 0.59 -4.93
N PHE A 36 3.31 0.77 -3.62
CA PHE A 36 4.51 0.24 -2.96
C PHE A 36 4.48 -1.28 -2.87
N ALA A 37 5.64 -1.90 -2.71
CA ALA A 37 5.77 -3.32 -2.40
C ALA A 37 6.95 -3.55 -1.45
N PHE A 38 6.70 -4.24 -0.35
CA PHE A 38 7.73 -4.64 0.61
C PHE A 38 7.73 -6.16 0.77
N GLU A 39 8.86 -6.78 0.47
CA GLU A 39 9.14 -8.19 0.70
C GLU A 39 9.84 -8.33 2.04
N VAL A 40 9.22 -9.10 2.94
CA VAL A 40 9.70 -9.31 4.31
C VAL A 40 9.98 -10.80 4.48
N GLU A 41 11.22 -11.17 4.76
CA GLU A 41 11.54 -12.50 5.27
C GLU A 41 11.42 -12.50 6.78
N LEU A 42 10.79 -13.55 7.29
CA LEU A 42 10.47 -13.74 8.69
C LEU A 42 11.04 -15.07 9.15
N VAL A 43 11.36 -15.15 10.44
CA VAL A 43 11.61 -16.42 11.13
C VAL A 43 10.66 -16.57 12.31
N SER A 44 10.21 -17.79 12.56
CA SER A 44 9.31 -18.14 13.67
C SER A 44 9.63 -19.54 14.18
N GLU A 45 9.40 -19.81 15.46
CA GLU A 45 9.49 -21.15 16.05
C GLU A 45 8.31 -22.05 15.66
N GLN A 46 7.23 -21.47 15.13
CA GLN A 46 6.08 -22.23 14.63
C GLN A 46 6.46 -22.90 13.29
N PRO A 47 6.49 -24.24 13.22
CA PRO A 47 7.01 -24.95 12.06
C PRO A 47 6.02 -25.04 10.88
N SER A 48 4.74 -24.80 11.14
CA SER A 48 3.67 -24.89 10.14
C SER A 48 2.57 -23.88 10.47
N LEU A 49 2.57 -22.77 9.75
CA LEU A 49 1.49 -21.78 9.78
C LEU A 49 0.52 -22.03 8.63
N ASP A 50 -0.77 -21.81 8.88
CA ASP A 50 -1.76 -21.78 7.82
C ASP A 50 -1.62 -20.46 7.03
N LEU A 51 -0.87 -20.53 5.93
CA LEU A 51 -0.54 -19.36 5.11
C LEU A 51 -1.77 -18.72 4.46
N GLU A 52 -2.83 -19.50 4.19
CA GLU A 52 -4.07 -18.97 3.62
C GLU A 52 -4.72 -17.96 4.56
N THR A 53 -4.59 -18.19 5.88
CA THR A 53 -5.10 -17.25 6.89
C THR A 53 -4.34 -15.94 6.93
N LEU A 54 -3.16 -15.85 6.31
CA LEU A 54 -2.36 -14.62 6.25
C LEU A 54 -2.79 -13.73 5.09
N LEU A 55 -3.30 -14.31 4.00
CA LEU A 55 -3.61 -13.56 2.78
C LEU A 55 -4.67 -12.50 3.04
N HIS A 56 -4.46 -11.33 2.43
CA HIS A 56 -5.29 -10.13 2.52
C HIS A 56 -5.46 -9.54 3.92
N LYS A 57 -4.79 -10.09 4.94
CA LYS A 57 -4.80 -9.49 6.27
C LYS A 57 -4.05 -8.16 6.27
N PRO A 58 -4.56 -7.15 7.00
CA PRO A 58 -3.81 -5.95 7.32
C PRO A 58 -2.55 -6.29 8.12
N ALA A 59 -1.47 -5.62 7.79
CA ALA A 59 -0.21 -5.74 8.50
C ALA A 59 0.53 -4.41 8.53
N PHE A 60 1.28 -4.23 9.61
CA PHE A 60 2.11 -3.06 9.83
C PHE A 60 3.56 -3.48 10.00
N LEU A 61 4.39 -3.01 9.07
CA LEU A 61 5.84 -3.15 9.12
C LEU A 61 6.43 -1.89 9.75
N GLN A 62 6.82 -1.98 11.02
CA GLN A 62 7.53 -0.92 11.70
C GLN A 62 8.97 -0.83 11.19
N LEU A 63 9.39 0.38 10.81
CA LEU A 63 10.72 0.65 10.23
C LEU A 63 11.66 1.38 11.20
N SER A 64 11.13 2.03 12.24
CA SER A 64 11.97 2.66 13.24
C SER A 64 11.30 2.74 14.63
N PRO A 65 12.07 3.05 15.69
CA PRO A 65 11.55 3.13 17.06
C PRO A 65 10.53 4.24 17.30
N ASP A 66 10.47 5.26 16.43
CA ASP A 66 9.52 6.36 16.58
C ASP A 66 8.07 5.99 16.19
N GLY A 67 7.87 4.74 15.75
CA GLY A 67 6.58 4.19 15.32
C GLY A 67 6.27 4.40 13.84
N SER A 68 7.18 5.01 13.06
CA SER A 68 7.07 5.06 11.60
C SER A 68 7.19 3.68 10.98
N GLY A 69 6.40 3.46 9.94
CA GLY A 69 6.30 2.18 9.27
C GLY A 69 5.35 2.20 8.11
N ILE A 70 5.18 1.03 7.50
CA ILE A 70 4.37 0.81 6.31
C ILE A 70 3.20 -0.08 6.68
N HIS A 71 2.00 0.47 6.53
CA HIS A 71 0.76 -0.31 6.59
C HIS A 71 0.37 -0.83 5.21
N GLY A 72 0.01 -2.09 5.10
CA GLY A 72 -0.51 -2.69 3.88
C GLY A 72 -1.29 -3.96 4.13
N LEU A 73 -1.57 -4.69 3.06
CA LEU A 73 -2.20 -6.01 3.07
C LEU A 73 -1.18 -7.05 2.63
N ILE A 74 -1.27 -8.25 3.20
CA ILE A 74 -0.46 -9.40 2.77
C ILE A 74 -0.98 -9.88 1.40
N ASP A 75 -0.24 -9.56 0.34
CA ASP A 75 -0.52 -9.94 -1.05
C ASP A 75 -0.03 -11.36 -1.36
N ARG A 76 1.09 -11.75 -0.73
CA ARG A 76 1.70 -13.08 -0.88
C ARG A 76 2.22 -13.55 0.45
N ALA A 77 2.15 -14.86 0.69
CA ALA A 77 2.77 -15.54 1.82
C ALA A 77 3.37 -16.86 1.34
N ALA A 78 4.55 -17.21 1.81
CA ALA A 78 5.20 -18.48 1.52
C ALA A 78 5.97 -18.99 2.75
N GLN A 79 6.03 -20.31 2.88
CA GLN A 79 6.93 -20.98 3.83
C GLN A 79 8.18 -21.39 3.08
N GLY A 80 9.34 -21.05 3.64
CA GLY A 80 10.66 -21.46 3.16
C GLY A 80 11.20 -22.64 3.97
N ASP A 81 12.52 -22.68 4.13
CA ASP A 81 13.19 -23.77 4.83
C ASP A 81 12.84 -23.82 6.33
N SER A 82 12.57 -25.03 6.82
CA SER A 82 12.45 -25.32 8.25
C SER A 82 13.77 -25.87 8.79
N GLY A 83 14.38 -25.12 9.71
CA GLY A 83 15.54 -25.58 10.49
C GLY A 83 15.12 -26.44 11.70
N LYS A 84 16.07 -26.68 12.61
CA LYS A 84 15.81 -27.46 13.85
C LYS A 84 14.90 -26.76 14.86
N ARG A 85 14.92 -25.42 14.88
CA ARG A 85 14.15 -24.59 15.82
C ARG A 85 13.31 -23.54 15.10
N LEU A 86 13.86 -22.91 14.06
CA LEU A 86 13.22 -21.80 13.35
C LEU A 86 12.84 -22.22 11.94
N THR A 87 11.67 -21.76 11.49
CA THR A 87 11.20 -21.87 10.11
C THR A 87 11.18 -20.50 9.46
N ARG A 88 11.64 -20.44 8.20
CA ARG A 88 11.61 -19.23 7.38
C ARG A 88 10.24 -19.07 6.73
N TYR A 89 9.76 -17.83 6.69
CA TYR A 89 8.57 -17.42 5.96
C TYR A 89 8.90 -16.18 5.14
N SER A 90 8.16 -15.94 4.05
CA SER A 90 8.21 -14.68 3.34
C SER A 90 6.81 -14.16 3.09
N VAL A 91 6.64 -12.85 3.23
CA VAL A 91 5.40 -12.17 2.91
C VAL A 91 5.66 -10.94 2.06
N THR A 92 4.71 -10.60 1.19
CA THR A 92 4.73 -9.36 0.41
C THR A 92 3.62 -8.45 0.89
N LEU A 93 3.99 -7.27 1.38
CA LEU A 93 3.08 -6.22 1.81
C LEU A 93 2.83 -5.23 0.66
N ARG A 94 1.56 -4.96 0.34
CA ARG A 94 1.12 -4.03 -0.71
C ARG A 94 -0.06 -3.17 -0.28
N PRO A 95 -0.29 -1.99 -0.88
CA PRO A 95 -1.51 -1.24 -0.63
C PRO A 95 -2.71 -1.94 -1.27
N GLN A 96 -3.91 -1.68 -0.75
CA GLN A 96 -5.16 -2.19 -1.33
C GLN A 96 -5.32 -1.75 -2.79
N LEU A 97 -4.78 -0.58 -3.15
CA LEU A 97 -4.74 -0.08 -4.53
C LEU A 97 -4.11 -1.09 -5.52
N SER A 98 -3.18 -1.92 -5.08
CA SER A 98 -2.51 -2.90 -5.95
C SER A 98 -3.47 -3.94 -6.52
N TYR A 99 -4.54 -4.26 -5.80
CA TYR A 99 -5.51 -5.29 -6.23
C TYR A 99 -6.30 -4.86 -7.48
N LEU A 100 -6.39 -3.55 -7.74
CA LEU A 100 -7.02 -3.02 -8.96
C LEU A 100 -6.26 -3.42 -10.23
N ALA A 101 -5.02 -3.92 -10.12
CA ALA A 101 -4.29 -4.49 -11.24
C ALA A 101 -4.89 -5.82 -11.74
N HIS A 102 -5.65 -6.53 -10.92
CA HIS A 102 -6.17 -7.87 -11.23
C HIS A 102 -7.52 -7.86 -11.94
N ARG A 103 -8.18 -6.71 -12.05
CA ARG A 103 -9.48 -6.56 -12.71
C ARG A 103 -9.35 -5.69 -13.95
N ILE A 104 -9.67 -6.27 -15.11
CA ILE A 104 -9.76 -5.58 -16.41
C ILE A 104 -11.24 -5.35 -16.74
N ASN A 105 -11.57 -4.15 -17.21
CA ASN A 105 -12.96 -3.80 -17.54
C ASN A 105 -13.08 -3.03 -18.87
N GLN A 106 -14.31 -2.93 -19.36
CA GLN A 106 -14.72 -2.07 -20.48
C GLN A 106 -15.96 -1.27 -20.06
N ARG A 107 -15.81 0.02 -19.77
CA ARG A 107 -16.86 0.84 -19.14
C ARG A 107 -16.82 2.28 -19.62
N ILE A 108 -17.97 2.93 -19.55
CA ILE A 108 -18.17 4.31 -19.96
C ILE A 108 -18.55 5.14 -18.73
N PHE A 109 -17.89 6.29 -18.57
CA PHE A 109 -18.18 7.33 -17.60
C PHE A 109 -18.60 8.59 -18.35
N GLN A 110 -19.71 9.22 -17.97
CA GLN A 110 -20.25 10.40 -18.65
C GLN A 110 -20.56 11.49 -17.64
N ASN A 111 -20.28 12.74 -18.02
CA ASN A 111 -20.55 13.93 -17.21
C ASN A 111 -19.95 13.83 -15.80
N LEU A 112 -18.70 13.36 -15.72
CA LEU A 112 -17.94 13.22 -14.48
C LEU A 112 -16.52 13.77 -14.66
N SER A 113 -16.05 14.53 -13.67
CA SER A 113 -14.65 14.93 -13.58
C SER A 113 -13.76 13.75 -13.23
N VAL A 114 -12.47 13.85 -13.55
CA VAL A 114 -11.48 12.79 -13.28
C VAL A 114 -11.46 12.37 -11.81
N PRO A 115 -11.42 13.27 -10.81
CA PRO A 115 -11.50 12.87 -9.41
C PRO A 115 -12.77 12.08 -9.05
N LYS A 116 -13.92 12.43 -9.64
CA LYS A 116 -15.19 11.69 -9.43
C LYS A 116 -15.12 10.29 -10.06
N ILE A 117 -14.50 10.15 -11.24
CA ILE A 117 -14.31 8.86 -11.91
C ILE A 117 -13.39 7.97 -11.06
N ILE A 118 -12.23 8.48 -10.66
CA ILE A 118 -11.26 7.76 -9.82
C ILE A 118 -11.92 7.34 -8.51
N GLY A 119 -12.60 8.25 -7.81
CA GLY A 119 -13.32 7.96 -6.57
C GLY A 119 -14.32 6.82 -6.72
N LYS A 120 -15.12 6.81 -7.81
CA LYS A 120 -16.04 5.71 -8.11
C LYS A 120 -15.32 4.37 -8.26
N VAL A 121 -14.22 4.33 -9.01
CA VAL A 121 -13.44 3.09 -9.21
C VAL A 121 -12.85 2.61 -7.88
N LEU A 122 -12.34 3.52 -7.04
CA LEU A 122 -11.81 3.19 -5.70
C LEU A 122 -12.90 2.61 -4.77
N GLU A 123 -14.06 3.25 -4.70
CA GLU A 123 -15.18 2.83 -3.84
C GLU A 123 -15.73 1.45 -4.23
N GLU A 124 -15.77 1.13 -5.54
CA GLU A 124 -16.14 -0.20 -6.04
C GLU A 124 -15.18 -1.31 -5.58
N HIS A 125 -13.92 -0.96 -5.26
CA HIS A 125 -12.90 -1.86 -4.72
C HIS A 125 -12.79 -1.81 -3.19
N GLY A 126 -13.77 -1.20 -2.52
CA GLY A 126 -13.80 -1.12 -1.07
C GLY A 126 -12.88 -0.06 -0.47
N ILE A 127 -12.23 0.77 -1.28
CA ILE A 127 -11.40 1.90 -0.81
C ILE A 127 -12.34 3.09 -0.62
N GLN A 128 -12.93 3.19 0.58
CA GLN A 128 -13.96 4.18 0.90
C GLN A 128 -13.36 5.56 1.22
N GLY A 129 -14.21 6.59 1.35
CA GLY A 129 -13.79 7.98 1.52
C GLY A 129 -12.95 8.33 2.76
N ASN A 130 -12.73 7.38 3.68
CA ASN A 130 -11.75 7.52 4.78
C ASN A 130 -10.35 7.02 4.41
N ALA A 131 -10.22 6.23 3.33
CA ALA A 131 -9.00 5.58 2.86
C ALA A 131 -8.35 6.29 1.67
N TYR A 132 -9.00 7.31 1.09
CA TYR A 132 -8.40 8.18 0.09
C TYR A 132 -8.85 9.64 0.23
N GLU A 133 -8.07 10.56 -0.31
CA GLU A 133 -8.44 11.98 -0.38
C GLU A 133 -7.82 12.68 -1.59
N PHE A 134 -8.51 13.69 -2.11
CA PHE A 134 -7.99 14.59 -3.15
C PHE A 134 -7.63 15.93 -2.51
N GLN A 135 -6.34 16.24 -2.48
CA GLN A 135 -5.79 17.52 -2.04
C GLN A 135 -5.27 18.28 -3.26
N THR A 136 -6.20 18.73 -4.11
CA THR A 136 -5.89 19.39 -5.38
C THR A 136 -6.31 20.86 -5.35
N GLY A 137 -5.47 21.75 -5.89
CA GLY A 137 -5.80 23.17 -6.05
C GLY A 137 -6.59 23.48 -7.33
N SER A 138 -6.53 22.61 -8.32
CA SER A 138 -7.11 22.82 -9.65
C SER A 138 -8.60 22.45 -9.72
N ILE A 139 -9.32 23.07 -10.66
CA ILE A 139 -10.69 22.69 -11.01
C ILE A 139 -10.64 21.72 -12.20
N TYR A 140 -11.08 20.48 -11.99
CA TYR A 140 -11.17 19.46 -13.04
C TYR A 140 -12.57 19.49 -13.67
N PRO A 141 -12.71 19.91 -14.95
CA PRO A 141 -14.00 19.95 -15.61
C PRO A 141 -14.58 18.54 -15.78
N ASP A 142 -15.92 18.45 -15.79
CA ASP A 142 -16.59 17.18 -16.07
C ASP A 142 -16.31 16.76 -17.53
N ARG A 143 -15.86 15.52 -17.74
CA ARG A 143 -15.70 14.94 -19.07
C ARG A 143 -17.06 14.51 -19.58
N LEU A 144 -17.44 14.97 -20.79
CA LEU A 144 -18.67 14.53 -21.45
C LEU A 144 -18.71 13.01 -21.62
N TYR A 145 -17.56 12.43 -21.95
CA TYR A 145 -17.39 11.01 -22.23
C TYR A 145 -15.97 10.55 -21.91
N CYS A 146 -15.83 9.50 -21.12
CA CYS A 146 -14.56 8.88 -20.78
C CYS A 146 -14.73 7.36 -20.76
N VAL A 147 -13.78 6.64 -21.36
CA VAL A 147 -13.85 5.18 -21.49
C VAL A 147 -12.66 4.55 -20.80
N GLN A 148 -12.94 3.50 -20.03
CA GLN A 148 -11.97 2.47 -19.68
C GLN A 148 -12.14 1.35 -20.70
N TYR A 149 -11.12 1.04 -21.49
CA TYR A 149 -11.22 0.06 -22.56
C TYR A 149 -10.10 -0.96 -22.49
N ASP A 150 -10.43 -2.17 -22.07
CA ASP A 150 -9.51 -3.32 -22.04
C ASP A 150 -8.21 -3.04 -21.27
N GLU A 151 -8.36 -2.35 -20.14
CA GLU A 151 -7.27 -2.01 -19.24
C GLU A 151 -7.68 -2.30 -17.79
N SER A 152 -6.69 -2.53 -16.93
CA SER A 152 -6.96 -2.77 -15.51
C SER A 152 -7.49 -1.52 -14.83
N ASP A 153 -8.23 -1.69 -13.73
CA ASP A 153 -8.73 -0.55 -12.95
C ASP A 153 -7.57 0.30 -12.41
N LEU A 154 -6.44 -0.32 -12.08
CA LEU A 154 -5.23 0.39 -11.67
C LEU A 154 -4.66 1.22 -12.83
N HIS A 155 -4.48 0.61 -14.00
CA HIS A 155 -3.94 1.29 -15.17
C HIS A 155 -4.84 2.46 -15.59
N PHE A 156 -6.16 2.27 -15.54
CA PHE A 156 -7.14 3.31 -15.83
C PHE A 156 -6.97 4.52 -14.90
N ILE A 157 -6.87 4.31 -13.58
CA ILE A 157 -6.64 5.39 -12.62
C ILE A 157 -5.31 6.09 -12.90
N GLN A 158 -4.23 5.34 -13.12
CA GLN A 158 -2.89 5.89 -13.38
C GLN A 158 -2.88 6.74 -14.64
N ARG A 159 -3.46 6.26 -15.73
CA ARG A 159 -3.60 7.00 -16.98
C ARG A 159 -4.37 8.30 -16.80
N LEU A 160 -5.51 8.26 -16.09
CA LEU A 160 -6.29 9.48 -15.80
C LEU A 160 -5.51 10.48 -14.94
N CYS A 161 -4.74 9.99 -13.97
CA CYS A 161 -3.86 10.82 -13.16
C CYS A 161 -2.79 11.50 -14.01
N GLU A 162 -2.11 10.74 -14.87
CA GLU A 162 -1.06 11.25 -15.77
C GLU A 162 -1.60 12.28 -16.76
N GLU A 163 -2.80 12.06 -17.33
CA GLU A 163 -3.46 12.99 -18.26
C GLU A 163 -3.74 14.36 -17.62
N GLU A 164 -4.10 14.39 -16.34
CA GLU A 164 -4.48 15.60 -15.61
C GLU A 164 -3.34 16.19 -14.76
N GLY A 165 -2.15 15.57 -14.78
CA GLY A 165 -1.03 15.98 -13.92
C GLY A 165 -1.25 15.72 -12.43
N ILE A 166 -2.15 14.81 -12.08
CA ILE A 166 -2.39 14.37 -10.70
C ILE A 166 -1.35 13.30 -10.36
N HIS A 167 -0.70 13.45 -9.21
CA HIS A 167 0.13 12.41 -8.63
C HIS A 167 -0.55 11.84 -7.38
N TYR A 168 -0.08 10.67 -6.93
CA TYR A 168 -0.53 10.11 -5.65
C TYR A 168 0.61 9.55 -4.81
N HIS A 169 0.39 9.46 -3.51
CA HIS A 169 1.28 8.82 -2.56
C HIS A 169 0.48 8.20 -1.41
N PHE A 170 1.15 7.48 -0.51
CA PHE A 170 0.52 6.85 0.64
C PHE A 170 0.95 7.53 1.93
N GLN A 171 -0.01 7.74 2.83
CA GLN A 171 0.25 8.13 4.21
C GLN A 171 -0.07 6.96 5.12
N HIS A 172 0.88 6.57 5.97
CA HIS A 172 0.76 5.40 6.82
C HIS A 172 0.51 5.76 8.27
N SER A 173 -0.34 4.97 8.91
CA SER A 173 -0.46 4.85 10.37
C SER A 173 -0.28 3.38 10.75
N ALA A 174 -0.25 3.07 12.05
CA ALA A 174 -0.16 1.70 12.51
C ALA A 174 -1.34 0.81 12.06
N THR A 175 -2.48 1.39 11.73
CA THR A 175 -3.74 0.67 11.49
C THR A 175 -4.32 0.89 10.08
N ALA A 176 -3.77 1.81 9.30
CA ALA A 176 -4.30 2.14 7.98
C ALA A 176 -3.22 2.78 7.09
N HIS A 177 -3.43 2.71 5.78
CA HIS A 177 -2.77 3.59 4.82
C HIS A 177 -3.85 4.39 4.09
N LYS A 178 -3.59 5.68 3.88
CA LYS A 178 -4.45 6.56 3.10
C LYS A 178 -3.79 6.86 1.77
N LEU A 179 -4.54 6.73 0.69
CA LEU A 179 -4.14 7.12 -0.67
C LEU A 179 -4.43 8.62 -0.88
N VAL A 180 -3.40 9.43 -1.06
CA VAL A 180 -3.54 10.89 -1.19
C VAL A 180 -3.20 11.29 -2.61
N PHE A 181 -4.15 11.94 -3.28
CA PHE A 181 -3.96 12.53 -4.61
C PHE A 181 -3.68 14.02 -4.48
N GLY A 182 -2.74 14.54 -5.28
CA GLY A 182 -2.43 15.97 -5.34
C GLY A 182 -1.98 16.41 -6.73
N ASP A 183 -1.94 17.71 -6.97
CA ASP A 183 -1.53 18.32 -8.24
C ASP A 183 -0.43 19.39 -8.08
N ASP A 184 0.03 19.62 -6.86
CA ASP A 184 1.17 20.47 -6.55
C ASP A 184 2.00 19.90 -5.37
N GLN A 185 3.08 20.60 -5.01
CA GLN A 185 3.99 20.16 -3.95
C GLN A 185 3.47 20.38 -2.52
N THR A 186 2.37 21.12 -2.34
CA THR A 186 1.87 21.51 -1.01
C THR A 186 1.25 20.34 -0.25
N VAL A 187 0.89 19.28 -0.97
CA VAL A 187 0.36 18.03 -0.41
C VAL A 187 1.43 17.21 0.34
N PHE A 188 2.71 17.39 0.02
CA PHE A 188 3.78 16.61 0.62
C PHE A 188 4.12 17.08 2.02
N HIS A 189 4.45 16.13 2.90
CA HIS A 189 4.92 16.45 4.24
C HIS A 189 6.22 17.25 4.18
N LYS A 190 6.24 18.40 4.86
CA LYS A 190 7.42 19.25 4.94
C LYS A 190 8.45 18.63 5.90
N LEU A 191 9.55 18.14 5.33
CA LEU A 191 10.66 17.60 6.12
C LEU A 191 11.37 18.72 6.90
N ALA A 192 11.81 18.39 8.11
CA ALA A 192 12.72 19.24 8.85
C ALA A 192 14.07 19.36 8.09
N PRO A 193 14.74 20.52 8.15
CA PRO A 193 16.09 20.64 7.61
C PRO A 193 17.00 19.57 8.23
N VAL A 194 17.78 18.88 7.40
CA VAL A 194 18.82 17.97 7.88
C VAL A 194 19.92 18.84 8.52
N ALA A 195 20.18 18.62 9.80
CA ALA A 195 21.24 19.32 10.56
C ALA A 195 22.63 18.77 10.23
#